data_AF-A0A494VQD2-F1
#
_entry.id   AF-A0A494VQD2-F1
#
_cell.length_a   1.000
_cell.length_b   1.000
_cell.length_c   1.000
_cell.angle_alpha   90.00
_cell.angle_beta   90.00
_cell.angle_gamma   90.00
#
_symmetry.space_group_name_H-M   'P 1'
#
loop_
_entity.id
_entity.type
_entity.pdbx_description
1 polymer ?
#
loop_
_entity_poly.entity_id
_entity_poly.type
_entity_poly.pdbx_seq_one_letter_code
_entity_poly.pdbx_strand_id
1 'polypeptide(L)'
;MGLDLSHVVPTTDETLEQFTIEELSSNPEFIKRYRHMFKERDGELVLYFKEKGYQRKGMKVEFFDAFEDSKPYFEKKWVEKAMLYLKPNHPFGFDFKKNFVDNFIEGESIFYISW
;
A
#
# COMPACT_ATOMS: atom_id res chain seq x y z
N MET A 1 -4.33 -7.97 -16.92
CA MET A 1 -4.54 -7.23 -15.67
C MET A 1 -4.59 -8.25 -14.56
N GLY A 2 -3.68 -8.15 -13.61
CA GLY A 2 -3.48 -9.14 -12.57
C GLY A 2 -3.30 -8.42 -11.26
N LEU A 3 -4.14 -8.75 -10.28
CA LEU A 3 -4.14 -8.12 -8.97
C LEU A 3 -2.76 -8.18 -8.30
N ASP A 4 -2.30 -7.01 -7.89
CA ASP A 4 -1.09 -6.74 -7.13
C ASP A 4 -1.47 -6.04 -5.81
N LEU A 5 -0.88 -6.48 -4.71
CA LEU A 5 -1.03 -5.92 -3.38
C LEU A 5 0.32 -5.45 -2.91
N SER A 6 0.38 -4.21 -2.44
CA SER A 6 1.62 -3.55 -2.06
C SER A 6 1.51 -3.00 -0.64
N HIS A 7 2.55 -3.25 0.15
CA HIS A 7 2.79 -2.62 1.43
C HIS A 7 4.09 -1.84 1.32
N VAL A 8 4.00 -0.52 1.49
CA VAL A 8 5.10 0.40 1.30
C VAL A 8 5.23 1.39 2.45
N VAL A 9 6.41 1.95 2.64
CA VAL A 9 6.68 3.00 3.65
C VAL A 9 7.51 4.13 3.04
N PRO A 10 7.36 5.40 3.49
CA PRO A 10 8.13 6.52 2.96
C PRO A 10 9.63 6.29 3.01
N THR A 11 10.33 6.83 2.01
CA THR A 11 11.79 6.81 1.92
C THR A 11 12.32 8.10 1.28
N THR A 12 13.58 8.43 1.59
CA THR A 12 14.27 9.59 0.99
C THR A 12 14.91 9.27 -0.35
N ASP A 13 15.15 7.99 -0.60
CA ASP A 13 15.71 7.47 -1.85
C ASP A 13 14.66 7.56 -2.96
N GLU A 14 15.08 7.85 -4.18
CA GLU A 14 14.16 7.85 -5.31
C GLU A 14 13.89 6.42 -5.75
N THR A 15 12.62 6.06 -5.75
CA THR A 15 12.11 4.72 -6.05
C THR A 15 11.09 4.79 -7.18
N LEU A 16 10.72 3.62 -7.72
CA LEU A 16 9.61 3.55 -8.69
C LEU A 16 8.28 3.89 -8.02
N GLU A 17 8.08 3.35 -6.82
CA GLU A 17 6.88 3.58 -6.01
C GLU A 17 6.89 4.98 -5.42
N GLN A 18 5.91 5.77 -5.85
CA GLN A 18 5.71 7.15 -5.42
C GLN A 18 4.23 7.48 -5.42
N PHE A 19 3.86 8.45 -4.59
CA PHE A 19 2.51 9.02 -4.58
C PHE A 19 2.59 10.55 -4.58
N THR A 20 1.69 11.16 -5.33
CA THR A 20 1.44 12.60 -5.31
C THR A 20 0.72 13.02 -4.02
N ILE A 21 0.71 14.32 -3.74
CA ILE A 21 -0.10 14.89 -2.64
C ILE A 21 -1.59 14.56 -2.83
N GLU A 22 -2.08 14.55 -4.07
CA GLU A 22 -3.49 14.28 -4.38
C GLU A 22 -3.87 12.85 -4.03
N GLU A 23 -3.05 11.87 -4.40
CA GLU A 23 -3.29 10.45 -4.07
C GLU A 23 -3.27 10.21 -2.54
N LEU A 24 -2.43 10.96 -1.81
CA LEU A 24 -2.34 10.87 -0.35
C LEU A 24 -3.39 11.74 0.39
N SER A 25 -4.24 12.47 -0.33
CA SER A 25 -5.14 13.47 0.25
C SER A 25 -6.16 12.91 1.25
N SER A 26 -6.44 11.61 1.19
CA SER A 26 -7.28 10.90 2.16
C SER A 26 -6.69 10.85 3.57
N ASN A 27 -5.40 11.17 3.74
CA ASN A 27 -4.75 11.28 5.06
C ASN A 27 -3.86 12.55 5.15
N PRO A 28 -4.45 13.73 5.46
CA PRO A 28 -3.71 14.98 5.55
C PRO A 28 -2.60 15.01 6.61
N GLU A 29 -2.79 14.29 7.73
CA GLU A 29 -1.78 14.20 8.79
C GLU A 29 -0.54 13.41 8.34
N PHE A 30 -0.72 12.41 7.46
CA PHE A 30 0.39 11.70 6.83
C PHE A 30 1.22 12.64 5.96
N ILE A 31 0.57 13.44 5.10
CA ILE A 31 1.24 14.43 4.25
C ILE A 31 2.02 15.43 5.12
N LYS A 32 1.39 15.93 6.18
CA LYS A 32 2.02 16.89 7.11
C LYS A 32 3.26 16.30 7.79
N ARG A 33 3.20 15.04 8.24
CA ARG A 33 4.32 14.32 8.88
C ARG A 33 5.52 14.20 7.94
N TYR A 34 5.27 13.83 6.69
CA TYR A 34 6.32 13.56 5.70
C TYR A 34 6.61 14.72 4.75
N ARG A 35 6.08 15.92 5.02
CA ARG A 35 6.21 17.11 4.17
C ARG A 35 7.65 17.41 3.73
N HIS A 36 8.61 17.17 4.61
CA HIS A 36 10.03 17.42 4.38
C HIS A 36 10.70 16.41 3.43
N MET A 37 10.03 15.31 3.11
CA MET A 37 10.52 14.24 2.21
C MET A 37 9.97 14.35 0.79
N PHE A 38 8.99 15.23 0.54
CA PHE A 38 8.47 15.44 -0.80
C PHE A 38 9.54 16.04 -1.71
N LYS A 39 9.58 15.57 -2.95
CA LYS A 39 10.48 16.04 -4.00
C LYS A 39 9.66 16.46 -5.22
N GLU A 40 10.17 17.43 -5.96
CA GLU A 40 9.58 17.83 -7.25
C GLU A 40 9.99 16.84 -8.33
N ARG A 41 9.01 16.32 -9.08
CA ARG A 41 9.21 15.45 -10.23
C ARG A 41 8.16 15.79 -11.28
N ASP A 42 8.59 16.09 -12.50
CA ASP A 42 7.71 16.40 -13.65
C ASP A 42 6.67 17.50 -13.36
N GLY A 43 7.00 18.46 -12.48
CA GLY A 43 6.10 19.56 -12.08
C GLY A 43 5.16 19.24 -10.92
N GLU A 44 5.25 18.05 -10.33
CA GLU A 44 4.43 17.61 -9.19
C GLU A 44 5.28 17.32 -7.95
N LEU A 45 4.69 17.47 -6.77
CA LEU A 45 5.30 17.04 -5.51
C LEU A 45 4.94 15.59 -5.23
N VAL A 46 5.96 14.73 -5.23
CA VAL A 46 5.84 13.30 -4.97
C VAL A 46 6.58 12.90 -3.70
N LEU A 47 6.04 11.91 -3.01
CA LEU A 47 6.72 11.21 -1.92
C LEU A 47 7.10 9.82 -2.42
N TYR A 48 8.35 9.42 -2.21
CA TYR A 48 8.89 8.13 -2.60
C TYR A 48 8.71 7.09 -1.50
N PHE A 49 8.54 5.83 -1.91
CA PHE A 49 8.25 4.73 -1.02
C PHE A 49 9.11 3.50 -1.32
N LYS A 50 9.57 2.85 -0.24
CA LYS A 50 10.21 1.53 -0.32
C LYS A 50 9.20 0.43 -0.05
N GLU A 51 9.29 -0.64 -0.81
CA GLU A 51 8.46 -1.83 -0.61
C GLU A 51 8.85 -2.59 0.66
N LYS A 52 7.84 -3.04 1.40
CA LYS A 52 7.93 -3.86 2.61
C LYS A 52 7.20 -5.18 2.49
N GLY A 53 6.21 -5.25 1.60
CA GLY A 53 5.52 -6.47 1.26
C GLY A 53 4.88 -6.35 -0.12
N TYR A 54 4.90 -7.44 -0.86
CA TYR A 54 4.24 -7.55 -2.15
C TYR A 54 3.58 -8.92 -2.26
N GLN A 55 2.37 -8.95 -2.82
CA GLN A 55 1.69 -10.19 -3.16
C GLN A 55 0.95 -10.02 -4.47
N ARG A 56 1.20 -10.95 -5.38
CA ARG A 56 0.44 -11.07 -6.62
C ARG A 56 -0.65 -12.11 -6.49
N LYS A 57 -1.86 -11.78 -6.93
CA LYS A 57 -3.05 -12.65 -6.89
C LYS A 57 -3.32 -13.14 -5.46
N GLY A 58 -3.97 -14.29 -5.33
CA GLY A 58 -4.24 -14.91 -4.03
C GLY A 58 -5.47 -14.39 -3.30
N MET A 59 -6.21 -13.46 -3.88
CA MET A 59 -7.49 -13.00 -3.34
C MET A 59 -8.70 -13.63 -4.03
N LYS A 60 -9.79 -13.79 -3.28
CA LYS A 60 -11.12 -14.18 -3.79
C LYS A 60 -11.76 -13.01 -4.56
N VAL A 61 -12.81 -13.29 -5.35
CA VAL A 61 -13.46 -12.28 -6.21
C VAL A 61 -14.09 -11.16 -5.40
N GLU A 62 -14.60 -11.46 -4.21
CA GLU A 62 -15.22 -10.51 -3.28
C GLU A 62 -14.23 -9.44 -2.79
N PHE A 63 -12.92 -9.64 -3.01
CA PHE A 63 -11.90 -8.64 -2.72
C PHE A 63 -12.04 -7.40 -3.59
N PHE A 64 -12.39 -7.57 -4.88
CA PHE A 64 -12.49 -6.46 -5.83
C PHE A 64 -13.68 -5.54 -5.54
N ASP A 65 -14.72 -6.07 -4.87
CA ASP A 65 -15.83 -5.26 -4.38
C ASP A 65 -15.50 -4.56 -3.05
N ALA A 66 -14.53 -5.08 -2.31
CA ALA A 66 -14.21 -4.64 -0.95
C ALA A 66 -13.09 -3.59 -0.87
N PHE A 67 -12.32 -3.43 -1.94
CA PHE A 67 -11.18 -2.52 -2.06
C PHE A 67 -11.21 -1.81 -3.41
N GLU A 68 -10.90 -0.51 -3.38
CA GLU A 68 -10.75 0.32 -4.57
C GLU A 68 -9.33 0.24 -5.16
N ASP A 69 -9.25 0.30 -6.50
CA ASP A 69 -7.99 0.36 -7.24
C ASP A 69 -7.16 1.57 -6.86
N SER A 70 -5.85 1.39 -6.73
CA SER A 70 -4.86 2.44 -6.46
C SER A 70 -5.12 3.31 -5.22
N LYS A 71 -6.06 2.92 -4.36
CA LYS A 71 -6.38 3.65 -3.13
C LYS A 71 -5.37 3.34 -2.03
N PRO A 72 -4.74 4.34 -1.41
CA PRO A 72 -3.88 4.13 -0.26
C PRO A 72 -4.69 3.96 1.03
N TYR A 73 -4.45 2.87 1.75
CA TYR A 73 -5.00 2.56 3.07
C TYR A 73 -3.91 2.68 4.13
N PHE A 74 -4.15 3.52 5.13
CA PHE A 74 -3.16 3.90 6.16
C PHE A 74 -3.36 3.21 7.52
N GLU A 75 -4.48 2.50 7.69
CA GLU A 75 -4.87 1.87 8.95
C GLU A 75 -4.72 0.35 8.85
N LYS A 76 -4.22 -0.26 9.93
CA LYS A 76 -3.95 -1.70 9.96
C LYS A 76 -5.21 -2.55 9.74
N LYS A 77 -6.38 -2.05 10.17
CA LYS A 77 -7.68 -2.72 9.98
C LYS A 77 -7.97 -3.09 8.52
N TRP A 78 -7.47 -2.31 7.55
CA TRP A 78 -7.68 -2.59 6.13
C TRP A 78 -6.83 -3.78 5.66
N VAL A 79 -5.62 -3.89 6.19
CA VAL A 79 -4.74 -5.05 5.94
C VAL A 79 -5.32 -6.32 6.57
N GLU A 80 -5.83 -6.21 7.79
CA GLU A 80 -6.52 -7.31 8.47
C GLU A 80 -7.79 -7.73 7.73
N LYS A 81 -8.57 -6.76 7.22
CA LYS A 81 -9.71 -7.03 6.34
C LYS A 81 -9.28 -7.78 5.09
N ALA A 82 -8.16 -7.42 4.46
CA ALA A 82 -7.65 -8.10 3.26
C ALA A 82 -7.34 -9.59 3.51
N MET A 83 -6.89 -9.97 4.71
CA MET A 83 -6.64 -11.37 5.07
C MET A 83 -7.88 -12.27 4.90
N LEU A 84 -9.07 -11.73 5.14
CA LEU A 84 -10.33 -12.48 5.06
C LEU A 84 -10.64 -12.97 3.63
N TYR A 85 -10.02 -12.34 2.64
CA TYR A 85 -10.18 -12.65 1.23
C TYR A 85 -9.07 -13.52 0.66
N LEU A 86 -8.09 -13.95 1.47
CA LEU A 86 -7.04 -14.86 1.00
C LEU A 86 -7.64 -16.20 0.58
N LYS A 87 -7.20 -16.68 -0.60
CA LYS A 87 -7.51 -18.02 -1.09
C LYS A 87 -6.70 -19.05 -0.29
N PRO A 88 -7.33 -20.12 0.23
CA PRO A 88 -6.60 -21.17 0.92
C PRO A 88 -5.57 -21.82 -0.01
N ASN A 89 -4.40 -22.18 0.53
CA ASN A 89 -3.31 -22.87 -0.18
C ASN A 89 -2.79 -22.17 -1.45
N HIS A 90 -3.02 -20.86 -1.59
CA HIS A 90 -2.39 -20.11 -2.67
C HIS A 90 -0.87 -20.06 -2.41
N PRO A 91 -0.02 -20.47 -3.37
CA PRO A 91 1.42 -20.57 -3.15
C PRO A 91 2.08 -19.24 -2.75
N PHE A 92 1.45 -18.12 -3.10
CA PHE A 92 1.90 -16.76 -2.75
C PHE A 92 1.28 -16.19 -1.46
N GLY A 93 0.33 -16.89 -0.84
CA GLY A 93 -0.39 -16.40 0.35
C GLY A 93 0.30 -16.69 1.68
N PHE A 94 1.30 -17.59 1.71
CA PHE A 94 1.86 -18.09 2.97
C PHE A 94 2.59 -17.01 3.79
N ASP A 95 3.08 -15.94 3.18
CA ASP A 95 3.78 -14.85 3.88
C ASP A 95 2.95 -13.56 4.05
N PHE A 96 1.64 -13.58 3.73
CA PHE A 96 0.83 -12.36 3.80
C PHE A 96 0.84 -11.74 5.20
N LYS A 97 0.66 -12.56 6.24
CA LYS A 97 0.67 -12.07 7.62
C LYS A 97 2.00 -11.37 7.96
N LYS A 98 3.13 -12.01 7.65
CA LYS A 98 4.44 -11.45 7.94
C LYS A 98 4.69 -10.15 7.16
N ASN A 99 4.44 -10.19 5.85
CA ASN A 99 4.81 -9.10 4.95
C ASN A 99 3.87 -7.91 5.03
N PHE A 100 2.61 -8.14 5.39
CA PHE A 100 1.59 -7.10 5.42
C PHE A 100 1.14 -6.76 6.82
N VAL A 101 0.84 -7.72 7.71
CA VAL A 101 0.17 -7.46 8.99
C VAL A 101 1.15 -7.17 10.11
N ASP A 102 2.16 -8.03 10.26
CA ASP A 102 3.13 -7.94 11.35
C ASP A 102 4.09 -6.75 11.14
N ASN A 103 4.40 -6.43 9.88
CA ASN A 103 5.26 -5.31 9.51
C ASN A 103 4.51 -3.99 9.26
N PHE A 104 3.17 -3.97 9.35
CA PHE A 104 2.41 -2.72 9.15
C PHE A 104 2.60 -1.79 10.34
N ILE A 105 3.02 -0.55 10.07
CA ILE A 105 3.16 0.50 11.07
C ILE A 105 2.07 1.54 10.82
N GLU A 106 1.10 1.65 11.73
CA GLU A 106 0.00 2.60 11.58
C GLU A 106 0.49 4.05 11.48
N GLY A 107 -0.04 4.76 10.49
CA GLY A 107 0.34 6.15 10.21
C GLY A 107 1.71 6.32 9.55
N GLU A 108 2.43 5.24 9.25
CA GLU A 108 3.67 5.28 8.45
C GLU A 108 3.58 4.40 7.20
N SER A 109 2.89 3.27 7.29
CA SER A 109 2.73 2.32 6.20
C SER A 109 1.52 2.64 5.35
N ILE A 110 1.64 2.36 4.06
CA ILE A 110 0.53 2.37 3.11
C ILE A 110 0.35 0.95 2.59
N PHE A 111 -0.89 0.48 2.64
CA PHE A 111 -1.36 -0.67 1.90
C PHE A 111 -2.17 -0.17 0.70
N TYR A 112 -1.88 -0.64 -0.50
CA TYR A 112 -2.69 -0.33 -1.68
C TYR A 112 -2.70 -1.52 -2.64
N ILE A 113 -3.59 -1.45 -3.62
CA ILE A 113 -3.74 -2.49 -4.63
C ILE A 113 -3.74 -1.89 -6.03
N SER A 114 -3.36 -2.69 -7.01
CA SER A 114 -3.45 -2.36 -8.43
C SER A 114 -3.87 -3.59 -9.24
N TRP A 115 -4.55 -3.43 -10.39
CA TRP A 115 -4.94 -4.57 -11.24
C TRP A 115 -4.80 -4.35 -12.74
#